data_AF-A0A7Y8PE72-F1
#
_entry.id   AF-A0A7Y8PE72-F1
#
_cell.length_a   1.000
_cell.length_b   1.000
_cell.length_c   1.000
_cell.angle_alpha   90.00
_cell.angle_beta   90.00
_cell.angle_gamma   90.00
#
_symmetry.space_group_name_H-M   'P 1'
#
loop_
_entity.id
_entity.type
_entity.pdbx_description
1 polymer ?
#
loop_
_entity_poly.entity_id
_entity_poly.type
_entity_poly.pdbx_seq_one_letter_code
_entity_poly.pdbx_strand_id
1 'polypeptide(L)'
;MSNLVTVISKIYDASGKYVINLNVKSRYKGSSRENSKKTDKEGLFIFQGSPNRTVEILAKPPNAKDYIVIKTLNSSLVSSRNNPLKVFLPKSIEEYRKEKITPSSKGIVTTLFKVIDCNEKVLINFPVKSRPKGRQSSFERTTDEQGIVEVLSSPNRDIEILVLNLEDKFVLKSTINSENGSQTPIIIKLDEPYENFISKTFISLLDRNHQDYVVENTKVEIVALGTQTKKILSISNGKIPVQSRVGEKIQITVFKPDGSPLSPETYLVKSLKQNNVKLVLDVDVVKGNTNQDKPTINKRIDNAECACNRDITVEEFKKITNTSTALSFLNDLNQQFKKLSMNRCLEKAHFIAHTLHETAGYRLMEEGLGGKSESEVYDGYKGRGLMQITYKSNYEGYGKAINENFLGANKVRIATEKKHAVGSAVWYWLHSKSGGLTPYALNNDLIATCSLINGGYNGFDDRENYLKRAISAFNIKECGYLNKKIIATLDSYLSFEESSIAQNKSGESFGWGLWNDPLGKKKGKIKNLNEAKKGYMRFLEMTKTTTFPFGTKKEGGQIVSRKRYGYTANAAKLFAEKRLKEL
;
A
#
# COMPACT_ATOMS: atom_id res chain seq x y z
N MET A 1 0.69 -25.97 9.20
CA MET A 1 1.94 -25.56 9.87
C MET A 1 2.68 -26.65 10.67
N SER A 2 2.29 -27.94 10.69
CA SER A 2 2.69 -28.79 11.85
C SER A 2 3.98 -29.62 11.78
N ASN A 3 4.60 -29.96 10.65
CA ASN A 3 5.65 -31.02 10.67
C ASN A 3 6.95 -30.67 9.94
N LEU A 4 7.53 -29.48 10.11
CA LEU A 4 8.89 -29.24 9.58
C LEU A 4 9.94 -29.76 10.56
N VAL A 5 10.96 -30.42 10.01
CA VAL A 5 12.12 -30.90 10.76
C VAL A 5 13.28 -29.93 10.57
N THR A 6 14.00 -29.65 11.65
CA THR A 6 15.21 -28.82 11.61
C THR A 6 16.41 -29.74 11.42
N VAL A 7 17.19 -29.48 10.38
CA VAL A 7 18.43 -30.20 10.10
C VAL A 7 19.59 -29.29 10.48
N ILE A 8 20.41 -29.75 11.41
CA ILE A 8 21.60 -29.06 11.91
C ILE A 8 22.81 -29.86 11.44
N SER A 9 23.58 -29.27 10.53
CA SER A 9 24.82 -29.87 10.02
C SER A 9 26.03 -29.04 10.43
N LYS A 10 27.15 -29.67 10.73
CA LYS A 10 28.44 -29.00 10.96
C LYS A 10 29.36 -29.32 9.80
N ILE A 11 29.85 -28.27 9.14
CA ILE A 11 30.68 -28.42 7.94
C ILE A 11 32.16 -28.44 8.34
N TYR A 12 32.85 -29.49 7.92
CA TYR A 12 34.29 -29.69 8.08
C TYR A 12 34.97 -29.66 6.73
N ASP A 13 36.22 -29.20 6.69
CA ASP A 13 37.07 -29.44 5.53
C ASP A 13 37.77 -30.81 5.63
N ALA A 14 38.53 -31.19 4.60
CA ALA A 14 39.21 -32.49 4.58
C ALA A 14 40.28 -32.64 5.69
N SER A 15 40.73 -31.55 6.32
CA SER A 15 41.67 -31.59 7.47
C SER A 15 40.97 -31.88 8.80
N GLY A 16 39.63 -31.93 8.81
CA GLY A 16 38.84 -32.13 10.03
C GLY A 16 38.59 -30.82 10.81
N LYS A 17 38.97 -29.66 10.27
CA LYS A 17 38.65 -28.36 10.85
C LYS A 17 37.26 -27.91 10.39
N TYR A 18 36.44 -27.41 11.32
CA TYR A 18 35.14 -26.86 10.95
C TYR A 18 35.30 -25.51 10.23
N VAL A 19 34.44 -25.24 9.25
CA VAL A 19 34.57 -24.08 8.37
C VAL A 19 33.52 -23.03 8.72
N ILE A 20 33.96 -21.83 9.07
CA ILE A 20 33.11 -20.66 9.35
C ILE A 20 32.91 -19.79 8.09
N ASN A 21 31.78 -19.07 8.00
CA ASN A 21 31.48 -18.12 6.91
C ASN A 21 31.55 -18.73 5.49
N LEU A 22 31.36 -20.05 5.36
CA LEU A 22 31.34 -20.76 4.09
C LEU A 22 29.96 -20.64 3.44
N ASN A 23 29.89 -20.35 2.14
CA ASN A 23 28.62 -20.31 1.42
C ASN A 23 28.07 -21.74 1.22
N VAL A 24 26.91 -22.04 1.79
CA VAL A 24 26.25 -23.36 1.75
C VAL A 24 24.81 -23.21 1.24
N LYS A 25 24.31 -24.23 0.55
CA LYS A 25 22.94 -24.35 0.07
C LYS A 25 22.33 -25.66 0.49
N SER A 26 21.00 -25.71 0.66
CA SER A 26 20.24 -26.95 0.67
C SER A 26 19.14 -26.93 -0.39
N ARG A 27 18.83 -28.08 -0.98
CA ARG A 27 17.70 -28.25 -1.91
C ARG A 27 17.16 -29.67 -1.84
N TYR A 28 15.89 -29.85 -2.18
CA TYR A 28 15.39 -31.20 -2.44
C TYR A 28 16.07 -31.78 -3.69
N LYS A 29 16.40 -33.07 -3.66
CA LYS A 29 17.00 -33.74 -4.82
C LYS A 29 16.09 -33.56 -6.05
N GLY A 30 16.63 -32.99 -7.13
CA GLY A 30 15.91 -32.67 -8.37
C GLY A 30 15.11 -31.35 -8.37
N SER A 31 15.14 -30.57 -7.29
CA SER A 31 14.48 -29.25 -7.21
C SER A 31 15.42 -28.14 -7.67
N SER A 32 14.88 -27.15 -8.41
CA SER A 32 15.57 -25.88 -8.72
C SER A 32 15.50 -24.85 -7.58
N ARG A 33 14.67 -25.09 -6.56
CA ARG A 33 14.55 -24.23 -5.36
C ARG A 33 15.64 -24.56 -4.35
N GLU A 34 16.39 -23.55 -3.92
CA GLU A 34 17.57 -23.68 -3.05
C GLU A 34 17.48 -22.72 -1.84
N ASN A 35 17.85 -23.18 -0.65
CA ASN A 35 18.01 -22.38 0.55
C ASN A 35 19.49 -22.08 0.76
N SER A 36 19.91 -20.82 0.69
CA SER A 36 21.32 -20.42 0.78
C SER A 36 21.61 -19.74 2.12
N LYS A 37 22.57 -20.27 2.90
CA LYS A 37 23.08 -19.63 4.12
C LYS A 37 24.59 -19.81 4.24
N LYS A 38 25.23 -18.97 5.05
CA LYS A 38 26.62 -19.19 5.44
C LYS A 38 26.71 -20.02 6.72
N THR A 39 27.79 -20.77 6.89
CA THR A 39 28.07 -21.39 8.19
C THR A 39 28.30 -20.33 9.26
N ASP A 40 27.77 -20.56 10.46
CA ASP A 40 27.90 -19.65 11.59
C ASP A 40 29.30 -19.70 12.23
N LYS A 41 29.48 -19.01 13.37
CA LYS A 41 30.75 -18.96 14.12
C LYS A 41 31.18 -20.34 14.66
N GLU A 42 30.25 -21.27 14.79
CA GLU A 42 30.51 -22.65 15.25
C GLU A 42 30.68 -23.63 14.08
N GLY A 43 30.59 -23.14 12.83
CA GLY A 43 30.64 -23.95 11.61
C GLY A 43 29.33 -24.67 11.28
N LEU A 44 28.21 -24.25 11.89
CA LEU A 44 26.91 -24.88 11.70
C LEU A 44 26.18 -24.30 10.49
N PHE A 45 25.54 -25.19 9.74
CA PHE A 45 24.57 -24.90 8.70
C PHE A 45 23.23 -25.49 9.14
N ILE A 46 22.24 -24.61 9.35
CA ILE A 46 20.93 -24.97 9.91
C ILE A 46 19.86 -24.60 8.90
N PHE A 47 19.00 -25.55 8.54
CA PHE A 47 17.87 -25.34 7.65
C PHE A 47 16.67 -26.19 8.07
N GLN A 48 15.47 -25.79 7.66
CA GLN A 48 14.25 -26.56 7.89
C GLN A 48 13.76 -27.20 6.60
N GLY A 49 13.14 -28.37 6.70
CA GLY A 49 12.58 -29.09 5.57
C GLY A 49 11.36 -29.91 5.95
N SER A 50 10.57 -30.31 4.95
CA SER A 50 9.52 -31.32 5.15
C SER A 50 10.17 -32.64 5.56
N PRO A 51 9.54 -33.44 6.44
CA PRO A 51 10.11 -34.69 6.90
C PRO A 51 10.09 -35.71 5.76
N ASN A 52 10.96 -36.70 5.83
CA ASN A 52 11.06 -37.82 4.91
C ASN A 52 11.33 -37.39 3.46
N ARG A 53 12.15 -36.34 3.29
CA ARG A 53 12.58 -35.85 1.97
C ARG A 53 14.07 -36.05 1.79
N THR A 54 14.48 -36.37 0.56
CA THR A 54 15.90 -36.37 0.18
C THR A 54 16.37 -34.95 -0.09
N VAL A 55 17.38 -34.51 0.66
CA VAL A 55 17.97 -33.17 0.60
C VAL A 55 19.45 -33.28 0.19
N GLU A 56 19.86 -32.42 -0.72
CA GLU A 56 21.25 -32.19 -1.07
C GLU A 56 21.76 -30.94 -0.34
N ILE A 57 22.90 -31.05 0.34
CA ILE A 57 23.68 -29.93 0.87
C ILE A 57 24.80 -29.65 -0.13
N LEU A 58 24.90 -28.40 -0.57
CA LEU A 58 25.93 -27.92 -1.47
C LEU A 58 26.79 -26.87 -0.80
N ALA A 59 28.08 -26.80 -1.10
CA ALA A 59 28.94 -25.72 -0.65
C ALA A 59 29.69 -25.08 -1.81
N LYS A 60 30.08 -23.82 -1.63
CA LYS A 60 30.99 -23.10 -2.52
C LYS A 60 32.26 -22.72 -1.75
N PRO A 61 33.29 -23.58 -1.79
CA PRO A 61 34.61 -23.30 -1.22
C PRO A 61 35.30 -22.10 -1.90
N PRO A 62 36.37 -21.54 -1.30
CA PRO A 62 37.18 -20.51 -1.93
C PRO A 62 37.64 -20.93 -3.32
N ASN A 63 37.66 -19.99 -4.28
CA ASN A 63 38.08 -20.19 -5.67
C ASN A 63 37.32 -21.25 -6.50
N ALA A 64 36.39 -22.00 -5.90
CA ALA A 64 35.52 -22.92 -6.64
C ALA A 64 34.60 -22.14 -7.59
N LYS A 65 34.51 -22.57 -8.86
CA LYS A 65 33.67 -21.93 -9.88
C LYS A 65 32.18 -22.03 -9.50
N ASP A 66 31.75 -23.24 -9.15
CA ASP A 66 30.35 -23.59 -8.87
C ASP A 66 30.16 -24.18 -7.46
N TYR A 67 28.90 -24.31 -7.05
CA TYR A 67 28.54 -25.07 -5.87
C TYR A 67 28.71 -26.56 -6.13
N ILE A 68 29.28 -27.27 -5.17
CA ILE A 68 29.45 -28.73 -5.21
C ILE A 68 28.53 -29.38 -4.19
N VAL A 69 27.90 -30.51 -4.55
CA VAL A 69 27.11 -31.32 -3.60
C VAL A 69 28.08 -32.02 -2.65
N ILE A 70 27.96 -31.74 -1.35
CA ILE A 70 28.85 -32.27 -0.30
C ILE A 70 28.17 -33.29 0.61
N LYS A 71 26.83 -33.34 0.61
CA LYS A 71 26.07 -34.40 1.28
C LYS A 71 24.70 -34.56 0.65
N THR A 72 24.22 -35.80 0.57
CA THR A 72 22.80 -36.11 0.37
C THR A 72 22.28 -36.83 1.61
N LEU A 73 21.13 -36.41 2.14
CA LEU A 73 20.57 -36.94 3.38
C LEU A 73 19.04 -36.97 3.38
N ASN A 74 18.46 -37.71 4.33
CA ASN A 74 17.03 -37.64 4.62
C ASN A 74 16.77 -36.53 5.65
N SER A 75 15.81 -35.65 5.39
CA SER A 75 15.48 -34.52 6.27
C SER A 75 15.03 -34.92 7.67
N SER A 76 14.52 -36.14 7.88
CA SER A 76 14.08 -36.65 9.19
C SER A 76 15.23 -37.18 10.07
N LEU A 77 16.49 -37.05 9.66
CA LEU A 77 17.61 -37.42 10.51
C LEU A 77 17.64 -36.57 11.79
N VAL A 78 17.72 -37.23 12.93
CA VAL A 78 17.82 -36.57 14.23
C VAL A 78 19.13 -35.79 14.29
N SER A 79 19.02 -34.49 14.55
CA SER A 79 20.18 -33.60 14.70
C SER A 79 19.87 -32.50 15.71
N SER A 80 20.88 -32.06 16.45
CA SER A 80 20.78 -30.99 17.43
C SER A 80 22.04 -30.13 17.40
N ARG A 81 22.04 -28.96 18.07
CA ARG A 81 23.29 -28.18 18.22
C ARG A 81 24.38 -28.97 18.96
N ASN A 82 23.99 -29.77 19.95
CA ASN A 82 24.92 -30.60 20.72
C ASN A 82 25.38 -31.85 19.94
N ASN A 83 24.58 -32.30 18.96
CA ASN A 83 24.90 -33.44 18.10
C ASN A 83 24.53 -33.15 16.63
N PRO A 84 25.33 -32.34 15.92
CA PRO A 84 25.05 -31.97 14.54
C PRO A 84 25.49 -33.06 13.55
N LEU A 85 24.84 -33.12 12.38
CA LEU A 85 25.26 -33.99 11.28
C LEU A 85 26.61 -33.54 10.73
N LYS A 86 27.61 -34.41 10.77
CA LYS A 86 28.95 -34.11 10.23
C LYS A 86 28.92 -34.18 8.70
N VAL A 87 29.34 -33.09 8.06
CA VAL A 87 29.43 -32.99 6.60
C VAL A 87 30.83 -32.52 6.22
N PHE A 88 31.46 -33.15 5.24
CA PHE A 88 32.85 -32.88 4.86
C PHE A 88 32.94 -32.30 3.45
N LEU A 89 33.80 -31.30 3.29
CA LEU A 89 34.25 -30.86 1.97
C LEU A 89 35.23 -31.90 1.39
N PRO A 90 35.30 -32.04 0.05
CA PRO A 90 36.25 -32.95 -0.59
C PRO A 90 37.73 -32.60 -0.41
N LYS A 91 38.06 -31.34 -0.10
CA LYS A 91 39.43 -30.83 0.07
C LYS A 91 39.47 -29.89 1.27
N SER A 92 40.68 -29.63 1.79
CA SER A 92 40.92 -28.61 2.80
C SER A 92 40.69 -27.20 2.24
N ILE A 93 40.41 -26.23 3.12
CA ILE A 93 40.27 -24.83 2.69
C ILE A 93 41.57 -24.28 2.09
N GLU A 94 42.73 -24.76 2.53
CA GLU A 94 44.02 -24.35 1.99
C GLU A 94 44.24 -24.85 0.57
N GLU A 95 43.85 -26.08 0.26
CA GLU A 95 43.92 -26.63 -1.10
C GLU A 95 43.05 -25.83 -2.06
N TYR A 96 41.81 -25.51 -1.67
CA TYR A 96 40.92 -24.64 -2.44
C TYR A 96 41.51 -23.23 -2.66
N ARG A 97 42.26 -22.69 -1.69
CA ARG A 97 42.95 -21.40 -1.85
C ARG A 97 44.12 -21.47 -2.83
N LYS A 98 44.83 -22.59 -2.90
CA LYS A 98 45.97 -22.80 -3.80
C LYS A 98 45.58 -23.01 -5.26
N GLU A 99 44.35 -23.45 -5.55
CA GLU A 99 43.86 -23.73 -6.92
C GLU A 99 43.66 -22.50 -7.84
N LYS A 100 43.96 -21.29 -7.36
CA LYS A 100 44.09 -20.09 -8.22
C LYS A 100 45.25 -19.20 -7.75
N ILE A 101 46.46 -19.74 -7.80
CA ILE A 101 47.67 -18.90 -7.92
C ILE A 101 48.28 -19.19 -9.29
N THR A 102 47.71 -18.60 -10.33
CA THR A 102 48.52 -18.21 -11.48
C THR A 102 49.12 -16.86 -11.10
N PRO A 103 50.44 -16.72 -10.93
CA PRO A 103 51.04 -15.44 -10.59
C PRO A 103 50.92 -14.52 -11.81
N SER A 104 49.91 -13.67 -11.80
CA SER A 104 49.86 -12.52 -12.71
C SER A 104 50.81 -11.46 -12.15
N SER A 105 52.05 -11.51 -12.62
CA SER A 105 53.04 -10.45 -12.53
C SER A 105 52.57 -9.21 -13.32
N LYS A 106 51.64 -8.44 -12.74
CA LYS A 106 51.46 -7.01 -13.06
C LYS A 106 51.08 -6.30 -11.77
N GLY A 107 51.98 -5.46 -11.28
CA GLY A 107 51.90 -4.79 -9.97
C GLY A 107 50.51 -4.20 -9.72
N ILE A 108 49.80 -4.74 -8.74
CA ILE A 108 48.61 -4.14 -8.14
C ILE A 108 49.07 -3.68 -6.76
N VAL A 109 48.76 -2.44 -6.43
CA VAL A 109 49.10 -1.83 -5.15
C VAL A 109 47.82 -1.65 -4.33
N THR A 110 47.97 -1.74 -3.02
CA THR A 110 46.88 -1.54 -2.07
C THR A 110 47.01 -0.16 -1.44
N THR A 111 45.92 0.61 -1.46
CA THR A 111 45.84 1.88 -0.73
C THR A 111 44.74 1.77 0.32
N LEU A 112 45.09 2.11 1.57
CA LEU A 112 44.20 2.06 2.72
C LEU A 112 43.58 3.44 2.96
N PHE A 113 42.28 3.49 3.22
CA PHE A 113 41.58 4.71 3.62
C PHE A 113 40.85 4.48 4.93
N LYS A 114 40.95 5.42 5.87
CA LYS A 114 40.21 5.37 7.14
C LYS A 114 39.12 6.43 7.15
N VAL A 115 37.88 6.03 7.39
CA VAL A 115 36.72 6.93 7.36
C VAL A 115 36.35 7.35 8.77
N ILE A 116 36.30 8.66 9.00
CA ILE A 116 35.91 9.29 10.26
C ILE A 116 34.84 10.37 10.02
N ASP A 117 34.04 10.72 11.03
CA ASP A 117 33.11 11.86 10.93
C ASP A 117 33.81 13.21 11.24
N CYS A 118 33.03 14.29 11.18
CA CYS A 118 33.52 15.64 11.50
C CYS A 118 34.08 15.76 12.93
N ASN A 119 33.67 14.87 13.84
CA ASN A 119 34.09 14.77 15.25
C ASN A 119 35.13 13.68 15.48
N GLU A 120 35.75 13.16 14.42
CA GLU A 120 36.79 12.13 14.46
C GLU A 120 36.34 10.75 14.98
N LYS A 121 35.03 10.52 15.05
CA LYS A 121 34.48 9.19 15.34
C LYS A 121 34.80 8.26 14.17
N VAL A 122 35.25 7.04 14.47
CA VAL A 122 35.52 6.00 13.47
C VAL A 122 34.21 5.38 12.98
N LEU A 123 34.02 5.29 11.66
CA LEU A 123 32.80 4.78 11.05
C LEU A 123 32.97 3.32 10.63
N ILE A 124 32.22 2.41 11.25
CA ILE A 124 32.32 0.96 11.06
C ILE A 124 31.20 0.47 10.12
N ASN A 125 31.51 -0.45 9.20
CA ASN A 125 30.62 -0.94 8.13
C ASN A 125 29.99 0.18 7.27
N PHE A 126 30.60 1.36 7.25
CA PHE A 126 30.04 2.53 6.58
C PHE A 126 30.26 2.42 5.07
N PRO A 127 29.25 2.74 4.25
CA PRO A 127 29.33 2.58 2.81
C PRO A 127 30.28 3.61 2.18
N VAL A 128 31.17 3.13 1.31
CA VAL A 128 32.14 3.92 0.57
C VAL A 128 32.11 3.49 -0.90
N LYS A 129 32.34 4.42 -1.81
CA LYS A 129 32.60 4.13 -3.23
C LYS A 129 34.00 4.54 -3.60
N SER A 130 34.63 3.74 -4.47
CA SER A 130 35.93 4.04 -5.04
C SER A 130 35.87 3.92 -6.56
N ARG A 131 36.57 4.78 -7.29
CA ARG A 131 36.69 4.69 -8.74
C ARG A 131 37.98 5.33 -9.24
N PRO A 132 38.53 4.92 -10.39
CA PRO A 132 39.57 5.70 -11.05
C PRO A 132 39.04 7.09 -11.42
N LYS A 133 39.88 8.11 -11.33
CA LYS A 133 39.52 9.49 -11.66
C LYS A 133 38.85 9.59 -13.03
N GLY A 134 37.72 10.30 -13.10
CA GLY A 134 36.96 10.51 -14.34
C GLY A 134 36.15 9.31 -14.86
N ARG A 135 36.14 8.15 -14.19
CA ARG A 135 35.24 7.03 -14.54
C ARG A 135 33.86 7.24 -13.93
N GLN A 136 32.81 6.91 -14.67
CA GLN A 136 31.44 6.92 -14.13
C GLN A 136 31.16 5.70 -13.25
N SER A 137 31.69 4.53 -13.60
CA SER A 137 31.53 3.29 -12.83
C SER A 137 32.36 3.30 -11.55
N SER A 138 31.73 3.00 -10.42
CA SER A 138 32.37 2.93 -9.10
C SER A 138 32.18 1.58 -8.44
N PHE A 139 33.12 1.19 -7.58
CA PHE A 139 33.05 -0.01 -6.77
C PHE A 139 32.55 0.34 -5.35
N GLU A 140 31.47 -0.31 -4.93
CA GLU A 140 30.94 -0.21 -3.57
C GLU A 140 31.76 -1.06 -2.58
N ARG A 141 32.04 -0.46 -1.43
CA ARG A 141 32.82 -1.03 -0.34
C ARG A 141 32.19 -0.65 1.00
N THR A 142 32.60 -1.31 2.06
CA THR A 142 32.24 -0.96 3.44
C THR A 142 33.49 -0.97 4.29
N THR A 143 33.59 -0.04 5.24
CA THR A 143 34.70 -0.03 6.19
C THR A 143 34.67 -1.24 7.14
N ASP A 144 35.83 -1.65 7.62
CA ASP A 144 35.97 -2.70 8.64
C ASP A 144 35.76 -2.17 10.08
N GLU A 145 36.13 -2.97 11.08
CA GLU A 145 35.99 -2.63 12.50
C GLU A 145 36.92 -1.48 12.95
N GLN A 146 37.97 -1.19 12.18
CA GLN A 146 38.90 -0.07 12.40
C GLN A 146 38.51 1.16 11.56
N GLY A 147 37.41 1.08 10.80
CA GLY A 147 36.96 2.13 9.88
C GLY A 147 37.78 2.19 8.59
N ILE A 148 38.53 1.14 8.26
CA ILE A 148 39.44 1.09 7.13
C ILE A 148 38.76 0.42 5.92
N VAL A 149 39.06 0.92 4.73
CA VAL A 149 38.70 0.30 3.46
C VAL A 149 39.93 0.15 2.58
N GLU A 150 40.11 -1.05 2.05
CA GLU A 150 41.20 -1.37 1.12
C GLU A 150 40.76 -1.12 -0.33
N VAL A 151 41.60 -0.42 -1.10
CA VAL A 151 41.39 -0.19 -2.53
C VAL A 151 42.58 -0.72 -3.31
N LEU A 152 42.30 -1.69 -4.18
CA LEU A 152 43.27 -2.28 -5.10
C LEU A 152 43.27 -1.51 -6.42
N SER A 153 44.46 -1.15 -6.91
CA SER A 153 44.63 -0.44 -8.17
C SER A 153 46.00 -0.73 -8.80
N SER A 154 46.20 -0.36 -10.06
CA SER A 154 47.55 -0.29 -10.63
C SER A 154 48.35 0.83 -9.94
N PRO A 155 49.70 0.72 -9.85
CA PRO A 155 50.56 1.79 -9.39
C PRO A 155 50.31 3.10 -10.13
N ASN A 156 50.60 4.21 -9.45
CA ASN A 156 50.55 5.56 -9.98
C ASN A 156 49.18 5.98 -10.57
N ARG A 157 48.08 5.44 -10.03
CA ARG A 157 46.72 5.66 -10.53
C ARG A 157 45.97 6.66 -9.67
N ASP A 158 45.35 7.66 -10.29
CA ASP A 158 44.43 8.55 -9.59
C ASP A 158 43.13 7.82 -9.21
N ILE A 159 42.86 7.75 -7.90
CA ILE A 159 41.69 7.13 -7.27
C ILE A 159 40.84 8.23 -6.63
N GLU A 160 39.56 8.21 -6.95
CA GLU A 160 38.52 8.99 -6.31
C GLU A 160 37.81 8.15 -5.23
N ILE A 161 37.69 8.70 -4.02
CA ILE A 161 36.91 8.14 -2.91
C ILE A 161 35.68 8.99 -2.68
N LEU A 162 34.52 8.34 -2.69
CA LEU A 162 33.22 8.94 -2.45
C LEU A 162 32.58 8.33 -1.20
N VAL A 163 31.96 9.17 -0.37
CA VAL A 163 31.25 8.74 0.84
C VAL A 163 29.79 9.18 0.78
N LEU A 164 28.92 8.47 1.48
CA LEU A 164 27.51 8.82 1.56
C LEU A 164 27.29 10.12 2.33
N ASN A 165 26.42 11.00 1.83
CA ASN A 165 25.98 12.22 2.52
C ASN A 165 24.52 12.09 3.04
N LEU A 166 24.02 13.10 3.76
CA LEU A 166 22.67 13.10 4.33
C LEU A 166 21.54 13.16 3.30
N GLU A 167 21.83 13.49 2.03
CA GLU A 167 20.85 13.41 0.94
C GLU A 167 20.69 11.98 0.38
N ASP A 168 21.47 11.03 0.90
CA ASP A 168 21.62 9.66 0.41
C ASP A 168 22.34 9.57 -0.95
N LYS A 169 23.31 10.47 -1.18
CA LYS A 169 24.15 10.52 -2.38
C LYS A 169 25.61 10.29 -2.02
N PHE A 170 26.34 9.60 -2.87
CA PHE A 170 27.79 9.47 -2.74
C PHE A 170 28.47 10.72 -3.30
N VAL A 171 29.16 11.46 -2.43
CA VAL A 171 29.89 12.68 -2.76
C VAL A 171 31.38 12.41 -2.75
N LEU A 172 32.10 12.97 -3.72
CA LEU A 172 33.56 12.89 -3.80
C LEU A 172 34.19 13.59 -2.59
N LYS A 173 35.09 12.90 -1.90
CA LYS A 173 35.80 13.43 -0.73
C LYS A 173 37.29 13.57 -0.93
N SER A 174 37.89 12.68 -1.71
CA SER A 174 39.33 12.71 -1.94
C SER A 174 39.65 12.16 -3.32
N THR A 175 40.67 12.76 -3.93
CA THR A 175 41.33 12.24 -5.13
C THR A 175 42.80 12.10 -4.80
N ILE A 176 43.33 10.89 -4.85
CA ILE A 176 44.73 10.60 -4.53
C ILE A 176 45.39 9.79 -5.63
N ASN A 177 46.71 9.86 -5.73
CA ASN A 177 47.46 8.94 -6.56
C ASN A 177 47.86 7.70 -5.75
N SER A 178 47.74 6.50 -6.34
CA SER A 178 48.02 5.25 -5.64
C SER A 178 49.51 4.96 -5.45
N GLU A 179 50.41 5.65 -6.17
CA GLU A 179 51.86 5.45 -6.13
C GLU A 179 52.25 3.96 -6.11
N ASN A 180 53.02 3.50 -5.12
CA ASN A 180 53.34 2.09 -4.89
C ASN A 180 52.44 1.41 -3.84
N GLY A 181 51.30 2.04 -3.52
CA GLY A 181 50.41 1.68 -2.42
C GLY A 181 50.79 2.39 -1.12
N SER A 182 49.91 2.28 -0.12
CA SER A 182 50.16 2.83 1.21
C SER A 182 49.72 1.84 2.29
N GLN A 183 50.63 1.54 3.22
CA GLN A 183 50.32 0.80 4.44
C GLN A 183 49.74 1.71 5.54
N THR A 184 49.93 3.03 5.42
CA THR A 184 49.35 4.01 6.35
C THR A 184 47.98 4.46 5.82
N PRO A 185 46.89 4.33 6.59
CA PRO A 185 45.57 4.73 6.14
C PRO A 185 45.44 6.23 5.91
N ILE A 186 44.95 6.62 4.74
CA ILE A 186 44.64 8.00 4.40
C ILE A 186 43.28 8.37 4.99
N ILE A 187 43.22 9.45 5.75
CA ILE A 187 42.00 9.87 6.45
C ILE A 187 40.99 10.50 5.47
N ILE A 188 39.76 9.98 5.51
CA ILE A 188 38.60 10.54 4.81
C ILE A 188 37.62 11.03 5.88
N LYS A 189 37.49 12.34 6.01
CA LYS A 189 36.63 13.00 7.01
C LYS A 189 35.29 13.40 6.39
N LEU A 190 34.17 12.95 6.96
CA LEU A 190 32.83 13.38 6.56
C LEU A 190 32.56 14.82 7.03
N ASP A 191 31.65 15.51 6.33
CA ASP A 191 31.23 16.88 6.67
C ASP A 191 30.27 16.91 7.87
N GLU A 192 29.56 15.81 8.08
CA GLU A 192 28.45 15.71 9.02
C GLU A 192 28.76 14.70 10.13
N PRO A 193 28.22 14.89 11.35
CA PRO A 193 28.41 13.94 12.44
C PRO A 193 27.70 12.62 12.14
N TYR A 194 28.30 11.51 12.54
CA TYR A 194 27.77 10.16 12.29
C TYR A 194 26.35 9.97 12.84
N GLU A 195 26.02 10.66 13.94
CA GLU A 195 24.70 10.59 14.58
C GLU A 195 23.55 11.05 13.67
N ASN A 196 23.83 11.84 12.64
CA ASN A 196 22.81 12.30 11.69
C ASN A 196 22.47 11.27 10.60
N PHE A 197 23.27 10.21 10.44
CA PHE A 197 23.08 9.18 9.41
C PHE A 197 22.03 8.14 9.83
N ILE A 198 20.82 8.59 10.14
CA ILE A 198 19.70 7.76 10.58
C ILE A 198 18.87 7.33 9.37
N SER A 199 18.79 6.02 9.15
CA SER A 199 17.88 5.43 8.17
C SER A 199 16.50 5.21 8.78
N LYS A 200 15.45 5.58 8.04
CA LYS A 200 14.05 5.27 8.37
C LYS A 200 13.46 4.49 7.20
N THR A 201 13.18 3.20 7.41
CA THR A 201 12.71 2.30 6.35
C THR A 201 11.66 1.32 6.86
N PHE A 202 11.03 0.60 5.93
CA PHE A 202 10.17 -0.54 6.20
C PHE A 202 10.80 -1.82 5.65
N ILE A 203 10.87 -2.85 6.48
CA ILE A 203 11.23 -4.21 6.07
C ILE A 203 9.94 -4.99 5.84
N SER A 204 9.72 -5.46 4.62
CA SER A 204 8.57 -6.30 4.26
C SER A 204 8.89 -7.75 4.57
N LEU A 205 8.06 -8.39 5.38
CA LEU A 205 8.13 -9.81 5.68
C LEU A 205 7.51 -10.58 4.52
N LEU A 206 8.26 -11.55 4.01
CA LEU A 206 7.79 -12.50 3.01
C LEU A 206 7.82 -13.90 3.59
N ASP A 207 6.99 -14.79 3.08
CA ASP A 207 7.04 -16.22 3.37
C ASP A 207 8.07 -16.94 2.48
N ARG A 208 8.23 -18.26 2.66
CA ARG A 208 9.21 -19.08 1.92
C ARG A 208 8.96 -19.14 0.41
N ASN A 209 7.77 -18.77 -0.04
CA ASN A 209 7.39 -18.69 -1.44
C ASN A 209 7.48 -17.26 -1.98
N HIS A 210 8.10 -16.34 -1.23
CA HIS A 210 8.22 -14.92 -1.54
C HIS A 210 6.87 -14.17 -1.59
N GLN A 211 5.83 -14.69 -0.93
CA GLN A 211 4.54 -14.02 -0.76
C GLN A 211 4.55 -13.15 0.49
N ASP A 212 3.70 -12.14 0.58
CA ASP A 212 3.66 -11.26 1.75
C ASP A 212 3.23 -12.03 3.02
N TYR A 213 4.03 -11.93 4.08
CA TYR A 213 3.74 -12.51 5.40
C TYR A 213 2.91 -11.50 6.20
N VAL A 214 1.58 -11.59 6.08
CA VAL A 214 0.61 -10.68 6.69
C VAL A 214 -0.18 -11.43 7.77
N VAL A 215 0.46 -11.69 8.90
CA VAL A 215 -0.19 -12.30 10.07
C VAL A 215 -0.50 -11.21 11.09
N GLU A 216 -1.75 -11.13 11.53
CA GLU A 216 -2.18 -10.15 12.54
C GLU A 216 -1.42 -10.32 13.86
N ASN A 217 -1.13 -9.20 14.52
CA ASN A 217 -0.45 -9.17 15.81
C ASN A 217 0.88 -9.94 15.82
N THR A 218 1.58 -9.98 14.68
CA THR A 218 2.92 -10.57 14.60
C THR A 218 3.85 -9.77 15.48
N LYS A 219 4.32 -10.41 16.55
CA LYS A 219 5.35 -9.84 17.42
C LYS A 219 6.70 -9.92 16.71
N VAL A 220 7.44 -8.82 16.71
CA VAL A 220 8.77 -8.71 16.13
C VAL A 220 9.68 -8.05 17.15
N GLU A 221 10.85 -8.63 17.35
CA GLU A 221 11.93 -8.05 18.13
C GLU A 221 13.02 -7.57 17.18
N ILE A 222 13.52 -6.36 17.44
CA ILE A 222 14.64 -5.75 16.75
C ILE A 222 15.71 -5.47 17.81
N VAL A 223 16.91 -6.00 17.61
CA VAL A 223 18.07 -5.77 18.47
C VAL A 223 19.16 -5.08 17.67
N ALA A 224 19.58 -3.88 18.09
CA ALA A 224 20.75 -3.24 17.54
C ALA A 224 22.00 -3.89 18.13
N LEU A 225 22.80 -4.60 17.31
CA LEU A 225 23.88 -5.45 17.82
C LEU A 225 25.05 -4.66 18.41
N GLY A 226 25.24 -3.40 17.99
CA GLY A 226 26.30 -2.53 18.52
C GLY A 226 25.99 -1.98 19.90
N THR A 227 24.76 -1.49 20.11
CA THR A 227 24.31 -0.87 21.37
C THR A 227 23.59 -1.84 22.31
N GLN A 228 23.27 -3.04 21.83
CA GLN A 228 22.40 -4.03 22.50
C GLN A 228 21.01 -3.48 22.85
N THR A 229 20.57 -2.40 22.19
CA THR A 229 19.23 -1.85 22.43
C THR A 229 18.18 -2.72 21.76
N LYS A 230 17.13 -3.05 22.52
CA LYS A 230 16.05 -3.95 22.11
C LYS A 230 14.74 -3.20 21.96
N LYS A 231 14.04 -3.45 20.86
CA LYS A 231 12.71 -2.90 20.56
C LYS A 231 11.78 -4.03 20.16
N ILE A 232 10.62 -4.11 20.81
CA ILE A 232 9.57 -5.07 20.47
C ILE A 232 8.42 -4.31 19.83
N LEU A 233 7.89 -4.86 18.74
CA LEU A 233 6.80 -4.31 17.95
C LEU A 233 5.74 -5.39 17.74
N SER A 234 4.49 -4.97 17.58
CA SER A 234 3.42 -5.81 17.03
C SER A 234 3.00 -5.22 15.70
N ILE A 235 3.00 -6.03 14.65
CA ILE A 235 2.65 -5.62 13.28
C ILE A 235 1.58 -6.53 12.69
N SER A 236 0.68 -5.97 11.88
CA SER A 236 -0.40 -6.74 11.24
C SER A 236 -0.37 -6.66 9.71
N ASN A 237 0.48 -5.82 9.13
CA ASN A 237 0.56 -5.57 7.69
C ASN A 237 1.82 -6.16 7.03
N GLY A 238 2.53 -7.04 7.74
CA GLY A 238 3.79 -7.63 7.27
C GLY A 238 4.94 -6.64 7.08
N LYS A 239 4.83 -5.38 7.56
CA LYS A 239 5.87 -4.36 7.40
C LYS A 239 6.43 -3.92 8.75
N ILE A 240 7.72 -4.12 8.95
CA ILE A 240 8.45 -3.74 10.15
C ILE A 240 9.02 -2.32 9.96
N PRO A 241 8.59 -1.32 10.75
CA PRO A 241 9.24 -0.01 10.75
C PRO A 241 10.60 -0.11 11.45
N VAL A 242 11.66 0.24 10.74
CA VAL A 242 13.03 0.24 11.23
C VAL A 242 13.60 1.65 11.23
N GLN A 243 14.17 2.04 12.37
CA GLN A 243 14.97 3.25 12.53
C GLN A 243 16.31 2.86 13.15
N SER A 244 17.40 3.02 12.40
CA SER A 244 18.76 2.63 12.83
C SER A 244 19.81 3.40 12.02
N ARG A 245 21.04 3.48 12.52
CA ARG A 245 22.12 4.25 11.87
C ARG A 245 22.73 3.48 10.70
N VAL A 246 23.18 4.18 9.66
CA VAL A 246 23.91 3.56 8.54
C VAL A 246 25.20 2.91 9.07
N GLY A 247 25.49 1.67 8.67
CA GLY A 247 26.61 0.87 9.18
C GLY A 247 26.27 0.01 10.40
N GLU A 248 25.13 0.26 11.05
CA GLU A 248 24.66 -0.55 12.18
C GLU A 248 24.07 -1.88 11.68
N LYS A 249 24.39 -2.96 12.41
CA LYS A 249 23.77 -4.28 12.21
C LYS A 249 22.63 -4.42 13.20
N ILE A 250 21.44 -4.70 12.68
CA ILE A 250 20.26 -5.05 13.49
C ILE A 250 19.94 -6.52 13.30
N GLN A 251 19.52 -7.18 14.37
CA GLN A 251 18.97 -8.52 14.34
C GLN A 251 17.45 -8.43 14.50
N ILE A 252 16.72 -9.15 13.66
CA ILE A 252 15.26 -9.15 13.62
C ILE A 252 14.79 -10.57 13.91
N THR A 253 13.99 -10.71 14.95
CA THR A 253 13.37 -11.97 15.37
C THR A 253 11.86 -11.82 15.24
N VAL A 254 11.26 -12.53 14.29
CA VAL A 254 9.80 -12.59 14.14
C VAL A 254 9.27 -13.74 15.00
N PHE A 255 8.21 -13.52 15.76
CA PHE A 255 7.59 -14.55 16.57
C PHE A 255 6.36 -15.12 15.86
N LYS A 256 6.13 -16.41 16.06
CA LYS A 256 4.91 -17.11 15.64
C LYS A 256 3.73 -16.73 16.54
N PRO A 257 2.48 -17.01 16.11
CA PRO A 257 1.29 -16.73 16.93
C PRO A 257 1.29 -17.42 18.31
N ASP A 258 1.95 -18.58 18.43
CA ASP A 258 2.13 -19.30 19.70
C ASP A 258 3.18 -18.66 20.63
N GLY A 259 3.81 -17.56 20.21
CA GLY A 259 4.86 -16.86 20.94
C GLY A 259 6.26 -17.44 20.78
N SER A 260 6.45 -18.52 20.00
CA SER A 260 7.78 -19.07 19.73
C SER A 260 8.55 -18.24 18.68
N PRO A 261 9.85 -17.99 18.84
CA PRO A 261 10.63 -17.20 17.88
C PRO A 261 10.93 -18.00 16.61
N LEU A 262 10.91 -17.33 15.46
CA LEU A 262 11.56 -17.79 14.24
C LEU A 262 13.07 -17.52 14.31
N SER A 263 13.81 -18.08 13.36
CA SER A 263 15.26 -17.84 13.28
C SER A 263 15.53 -16.34 13.11
N PRO A 264 16.38 -15.73 13.97
CA PRO A 264 16.74 -14.34 13.83
C PRO A 264 17.51 -14.11 12.53
N GLU A 265 17.22 -12.99 11.87
CA GLU A 265 17.90 -12.59 10.64
C GLU A 265 18.62 -11.25 10.86
N THR A 266 19.85 -11.15 10.36
CA THR A 266 20.69 -9.95 10.55
C THR A 266 20.67 -9.07 9.31
N TYR A 267 20.38 -7.79 9.52
CA TYR A 267 20.32 -6.78 8.48
C TYR A 267 21.37 -5.68 8.74
N LEU A 268 22.15 -5.34 7.71
CA LEU A 268 23.09 -4.22 7.74
C LEU A 268 22.44 -3.01 7.05
N VAL A 269 22.31 -1.90 7.77
CA VAL A 269 21.74 -0.66 7.24
C VAL A 269 22.77 0.03 6.34
N LYS A 270 22.47 0.21 5.05
CA LYS A 270 23.45 0.75 4.07
C LYS A 270 23.12 2.13 3.49
N SER A 271 21.90 2.65 3.68
CA SER A 271 21.45 3.91 3.07
C SER A 271 20.37 4.59 3.92
N LEU A 272 20.20 5.90 3.75
CA LEU A 272 19.19 6.70 4.44
C LEU A 272 17.78 6.56 3.84
N LYS A 273 17.64 6.30 2.53
CA LYS A 273 16.36 6.24 1.79
C LYS A 273 16.12 4.88 1.13
N GLN A 274 16.50 3.80 1.81
CA GLN A 274 16.38 2.46 1.25
C GLN A 274 14.92 2.02 1.17
N ASN A 275 14.41 1.87 -0.06
CA ASN A 275 13.08 1.32 -0.33
C ASN A 275 13.17 -0.19 -0.60
N ASN A 276 12.12 -0.93 -0.23
CA ASN A 276 11.91 -2.34 -0.60
C ASN A 276 12.86 -3.37 0.05
N VAL A 277 13.26 -3.18 1.31
CA VAL A 277 13.94 -4.25 2.05
C VAL A 277 12.96 -5.40 2.28
N LYS A 278 13.32 -6.60 1.84
CA LYS A 278 12.50 -7.81 1.95
C LYS A 278 13.20 -8.81 2.85
N LEU A 279 12.50 -9.30 3.86
CA LEU A 279 12.95 -10.36 4.74
C LEU A 279 12.12 -11.61 4.47
N VAL A 280 12.73 -12.61 3.85
CA VAL A 280 12.09 -13.89 3.56
C VAL A 280 12.18 -14.77 4.80
N LEU A 281 11.04 -15.04 5.40
CA LEU A 281 10.87 -15.96 6.51
C LEU A 281 10.72 -17.38 5.96
N ASP A 282 11.40 -18.34 6.58
CA ASP A 282 11.26 -19.76 6.23
C ASP A 282 9.97 -20.35 6.81
N VAL A 283 8.83 -19.79 6.44
CA VAL A 283 7.49 -20.20 6.87
C VAL A 283 6.58 -20.26 5.65
N ASP A 284 5.60 -21.16 5.66
CA ASP A 284 4.68 -21.34 4.55
C ASP A 284 3.28 -20.90 4.98
N VAL A 285 2.73 -19.85 4.36
CA VAL A 285 1.42 -19.29 4.73
C VAL A 285 0.31 -19.96 3.91
N VAL A 286 0.29 -21.29 3.86
CA VAL A 286 -0.77 -22.06 3.14
C VAL A 286 -1.88 -22.58 4.03
N LYS A 287 -1.69 -22.58 5.36
CA LYS A 287 -2.66 -23.05 6.38
C LYS A 287 -2.08 -22.84 7.79
N GLY A 288 -2.69 -21.94 8.55
CA GLY A 288 -2.41 -21.75 9.98
C GLY A 288 -3.50 -22.32 10.87
N ASN A 289 -3.14 -23.24 11.76
CA ASN A 289 -3.88 -23.53 12.99
C ASN A 289 -3.12 -22.88 14.15
N THR A 290 -3.63 -22.56 15.34
CA THR A 290 -4.93 -22.19 15.96
C THR A 290 -4.62 -22.11 17.48
N ASN A 291 -5.32 -21.32 18.29
CA ASN A 291 -5.40 -21.59 19.73
C ASN A 291 -6.48 -22.65 20.02
N GLN A 292 -6.33 -23.30 21.17
CA GLN A 292 -7.06 -24.49 21.58
C GLN A 292 -8.55 -24.17 21.85
N ASP A 293 -9.44 -25.02 21.29
CA ASP A 293 -10.89 -25.12 21.54
C ASP A 293 -11.89 -24.17 20.81
N LYS A 294 -11.91 -24.25 19.46
CA LYS A 294 -13.04 -23.98 18.50
C LYS A 294 -13.17 -22.56 17.87
N PRO A 295 -13.88 -22.38 16.72
CA PRO A 295 -14.22 -23.30 15.62
C PRO A 295 -13.88 -22.75 14.22
N THR A 296 -14.07 -23.63 13.24
CA THR A 296 -14.04 -23.47 11.78
C THR A 296 -14.57 -22.15 11.20
N ILE A 297 -13.92 -21.69 10.12
CA ILE A 297 -14.59 -21.03 8.99
C ILE A 297 -14.10 -21.68 7.69
N ASN A 298 -14.98 -22.41 7.02
CA ASN A 298 -14.79 -22.85 5.63
C ASN A 298 -14.95 -21.64 4.69
N LYS A 299 -13.93 -20.78 4.63
CA LYS A 299 -13.73 -19.89 3.48
C LYS A 299 -12.27 -19.48 3.39
N ARG A 300 -11.70 -19.60 2.19
CA ARG A 300 -10.41 -18.98 1.86
C ARG A 300 -10.48 -17.50 2.24
N ILE A 301 -9.59 -17.05 3.13
CA ILE A 301 -9.22 -15.64 3.19
C ILE A 301 -8.25 -15.45 2.03
N ASP A 302 -8.82 -15.24 0.83
CA ASP A 302 -8.10 -14.43 -0.13
C ASP A 302 -7.87 -13.10 0.60
N ASN A 303 -6.62 -12.65 0.71
CA ASN A 303 -6.36 -11.23 0.96
C ASN A 303 -7.07 -10.52 -0.18
N ALA A 304 -8.32 -10.10 0.05
CA ALA A 304 -9.10 -9.38 -0.93
C ALA A 304 -8.42 -8.02 -1.01
N GLU A 305 -7.39 -7.92 -1.84
CA GLU A 305 -6.85 -6.66 -2.28
C GLU A 305 -8.05 -5.80 -2.66
N CYS A 306 -8.16 -4.59 -2.12
CA CYS A 306 -9.35 -3.79 -2.36
C CYS A 306 -9.60 -3.61 -3.87
N ALA A 307 -10.80 -3.18 -4.28
CA ALA A 307 -11.12 -2.99 -5.70
C ALA A 307 -10.38 -1.80 -6.38
N CYS A 308 -9.27 -1.32 -5.83
CA CYS A 308 -8.41 -0.31 -6.45
C CYS A 308 -7.68 -0.91 -7.65
N ASN A 309 -7.60 -0.17 -8.76
CA ASN A 309 -6.81 -0.49 -9.96
C ASN A 309 -7.11 -1.85 -10.61
N ARG A 310 -8.22 -2.49 -10.23
CA ARG A 310 -8.71 -3.74 -10.83
C ARG A 310 -10.21 -3.74 -11.01
N ASP A 311 -10.70 -4.69 -11.78
CA ASP A 311 -12.13 -4.92 -11.98
C ASP A 311 -12.78 -5.46 -10.72
N ILE A 312 -14.05 -5.12 -10.53
CA ILE A 312 -14.91 -5.69 -9.48
C ILE A 312 -15.30 -7.09 -9.93
N THR A 313 -15.12 -8.09 -9.06
CA THR A 313 -15.52 -9.46 -9.35
C THR A 313 -17.03 -9.65 -9.16
N VAL A 314 -17.58 -10.69 -9.80
CA VAL A 314 -19.00 -11.07 -9.64
C VAL A 314 -19.34 -11.33 -8.17
N GLU A 315 -18.46 -12.00 -7.44
CA GLU A 315 -18.68 -12.35 -6.02
C GLU A 315 -18.65 -11.13 -5.10
N GLU A 316 -17.82 -10.13 -5.40
CA GLU A 316 -17.86 -8.85 -4.69
C GLU A 316 -19.15 -8.09 -5.00
N PHE A 317 -19.54 -8.01 -6.28
CA PHE A 317 -20.75 -7.30 -6.66
C PHE A 317 -22.02 -7.95 -6.09
N LYS A 318 -22.07 -9.28 -6.00
CA LYS A 318 -23.15 -10.05 -5.34
C LYS A 318 -23.35 -9.67 -3.87
N LYS A 319 -22.30 -9.27 -3.15
CA LYS A 319 -22.41 -8.79 -1.76
C LYS A 319 -23.17 -7.44 -1.69
N ILE A 320 -23.13 -6.63 -2.76
CA ILE A 320 -23.80 -5.33 -2.86
C ILE A 320 -25.21 -5.45 -3.43
N THR A 321 -25.43 -6.36 -4.38
CA THR A 321 -26.76 -6.65 -4.96
C THR A 321 -26.76 -8.02 -5.60
N ASN A 322 -27.82 -8.81 -5.40
CA ASN A 322 -27.91 -10.19 -5.87
C ASN A 322 -28.90 -10.38 -7.04
N THR A 323 -29.49 -9.30 -7.56
CA THR A 323 -30.46 -9.40 -8.66
C THR A 323 -29.76 -9.71 -9.98
N SER A 324 -30.36 -10.60 -10.78
CA SER A 324 -29.84 -10.95 -12.12
C SER A 324 -29.71 -9.72 -13.02
N THR A 325 -30.70 -8.81 -12.96
CA THR A 325 -30.68 -7.53 -13.68
C THR A 325 -29.43 -6.73 -13.32
N ALA A 326 -29.16 -6.51 -12.03
CA ALA A 326 -28.01 -5.71 -11.64
C ALA A 326 -26.68 -6.37 -12.01
N LEU A 327 -26.55 -7.68 -11.78
CA LEU A 327 -25.36 -8.45 -12.14
C LEU A 327 -25.03 -8.35 -13.63
N SER A 328 -26.06 -8.21 -14.48
CA SER A 328 -25.89 -8.08 -15.92
C SER A 328 -25.24 -6.76 -16.38
N PHE A 329 -25.05 -5.78 -15.48
CA PHE A 329 -24.35 -4.52 -15.75
C PHE A 329 -22.87 -4.53 -15.32
N LEU A 330 -22.40 -5.57 -14.61
CA LEU A 330 -21.06 -5.56 -14.02
C LEU A 330 -19.94 -5.42 -15.06
N ASN A 331 -20.08 -6.09 -16.21
CA ASN A 331 -19.11 -6.00 -17.29
C ASN A 331 -19.03 -4.55 -17.83
N ASP A 332 -20.18 -3.92 -18.10
CA ASP A 332 -20.24 -2.53 -18.55
C ASP A 332 -19.68 -1.56 -17.49
N LEU A 333 -19.96 -1.77 -16.21
CA LEU A 333 -19.39 -1.00 -15.10
C LEU A 333 -17.86 -1.04 -15.12
N ASN A 334 -17.27 -2.23 -15.13
CA ASN A 334 -15.82 -2.40 -15.14
C ASN A 334 -15.18 -1.77 -16.39
N GLN A 335 -15.78 -1.97 -17.57
CA GLN A 335 -15.30 -1.36 -18.82
C GLN A 335 -15.33 0.16 -18.76
N GLN A 336 -16.43 0.77 -18.29
CA GLN A 336 -16.52 2.23 -18.21
C GLN A 336 -15.63 2.82 -17.11
N PHE A 337 -15.50 2.14 -15.96
CA PHE A 337 -14.56 2.55 -14.91
C PHE A 337 -13.13 2.61 -15.44
N LYS A 338 -12.70 1.60 -16.18
CA LYS A 338 -11.38 1.57 -16.82
C LYS A 338 -11.23 2.66 -17.89
N LYS A 339 -12.23 2.81 -18.77
CA LYS A 339 -12.22 3.79 -19.87
C LYS A 339 -12.13 5.24 -19.37
N LEU A 340 -12.75 5.54 -18.22
CA LEU A 340 -12.86 6.89 -17.66
C LEU A 340 -12.01 7.08 -16.40
N SER A 341 -11.05 6.20 -16.15
CA SER A 341 -10.06 6.29 -15.05
C SER A 341 -10.64 6.32 -13.63
N MET A 342 -11.83 5.75 -13.41
CA MET A 342 -12.41 5.55 -12.08
C MET A 342 -11.77 4.35 -11.40
N ASN A 343 -10.54 4.51 -10.91
CA ASN A 343 -9.70 3.40 -10.46
C ASN A 343 -9.73 3.15 -8.94
N ARG A 344 -10.34 4.04 -8.14
CA ARG A 344 -10.28 4.00 -6.67
C ARG A 344 -11.47 3.22 -6.10
N CYS A 345 -11.24 2.28 -5.19
CA CYS A 345 -12.29 1.42 -4.63
C CYS A 345 -13.42 2.21 -3.92
N LEU A 346 -13.07 3.27 -3.18
CA LEU A 346 -14.06 4.08 -2.47
C LEU A 346 -14.93 4.90 -3.43
N GLU A 347 -14.34 5.40 -4.52
CA GLU A 347 -15.09 6.09 -5.57
C GLU A 347 -16.07 5.15 -6.26
N LYS A 348 -15.62 3.95 -6.65
CA LYS A 348 -16.47 2.90 -7.22
C LYS A 348 -17.63 2.54 -6.27
N ALA A 349 -17.35 2.43 -4.97
CA ALA A 349 -18.35 2.12 -3.95
C ALA A 349 -19.45 3.20 -3.87
N HIS A 350 -19.06 4.47 -3.80
CA HIS A 350 -19.99 5.60 -3.82
C HIS A 350 -20.79 5.63 -5.13
N PHE A 351 -20.14 5.50 -6.28
CA PHE A 351 -20.82 5.48 -7.58
C PHE A 351 -21.89 4.38 -7.65
N ILE A 352 -21.54 3.15 -7.27
CA ILE A 352 -22.46 2.00 -7.27
C ILE A 352 -23.62 2.24 -6.32
N ALA A 353 -23.35 2.76 -5.11
CA ALA A 353 -24.39 3.06 -4.13
C ALA A 353 -25.42 4.08 -4.65
N HIS A 354 -24.95 5.14 -5.30
CA HIS A 354 -25.85 6.13 -5.90
C HIS A 354 -26.66 5.53 -7.04
N THR A 355 -26.00 4.88 -7.99
CA THR A 355 -26.69 4.35 -9.18
C THR A 355 -27.67 3.23 -8.87
N LEU A 356 -27.39 2.38 -7.86
CA LEU A 356 -28.35 1.37 -7.39
C LEU A 356 -29.60 2.01 -6.81
N HIS A 357 -29.46 3.10 -6.06
CA HIS A 357 -30.60 3.84 -5.53
C HIS A 357 -31.41 4.50 -6.66
N GLU A 358 -30.77 5.23 -7.58
CA GLU A 358 -31.46 6.00 -8.64
C GLU A 358 -32.34 5.13 -9.55
N THR A 359 -32.02 3.85 -9.67
CA THR A 359 -32.62 2.95 -10.67
C THR A 359 -33.38 1.79 -10.05
N ALA A 360 -33.61 1.82 -8.73
CA ALA A 360 -34.20 0.72 -7.98
C ALA A 360 -33.48 -0.63 -8.24
N GLY A 361 -32.14 -0.62 -8.14
CA GLY A 361 -31.29 -1.78 -8.38
C GLY A 361 -31.13 -2.12 -9.86
N TYR A 362 -30.93 -1.11 -10.71
CA TYR A 362 -30.78 -1.22 -12.16
C TYR A 362 -32.02 -1.75 -12.89
N ARG A 363 -33.22 -1.62 -12.30
CA ARG A 363 -34.49 -2.05 -12.93
C ARG A 363 -35.13 -0.94 -13.75
N LEU A 364 -34.96 0.30 -13.34
CA LEU A 364 -35.56 1.47 -13.96
C LEU A 364 -34.47 2.27 -14.68
N MET A 365 -34.43 2.16 -16.01
CA MET A 365 -33.49 2.88 -16.88
C MET A 365 -34.05 4.19 -17.42
N GLU A 366 -35.34 4.43 -17.22
CA GLU A 366 -36.01 5.66 -17.61
C GLU A 366 -36.91 6.14 -16.48
N GLU A 367 -36.98 7.46 -16.34
CA GLU A 367 -37.94 8.12 -15.48
C GLU A 367 -39.38 7.92 -15.97
N GLY A 368 -40.29 7.68 -15.03
CA GLY A 368 -41.73 7.66 -15.28
C GLY A 368 -42.29 9.08 -15.32
N LEU A 369 -43.06 9.43 -16.36
CA LEU A 369 -43.55 10.79 -16.57
C LEU A 369 -44.87 11.12 -15.85
N GLY A 370 -45.46 10.15 -15.14
CA GLY A 370 -46.69 10.35 -14.37
C GLY A 370 -47.86 10.91 -15.19
N GLY A 371 -47.97 10.52 -16.47
CA GLY A 371 -49.02 10.98 -17.39
C GLY A 371 -48.68 12.23 -18.20
N LYS A 372 -47.53 12.88 -17.99
CA LYS A 372 -47.07 14.01 -18.82
C LYS A 372 -46.40 13.52 -20.10
N SER A 373 -46.43 14.34 -21.16
CA SER A 373 -45.63 14.06 -22.35
C SER A 373 -44.14 14.33 -22.08
N GLU A 374 -43.25 13.61 -22.77
CA GLU A 374 -41.79 13.82 -22.58
C GLU A 374 -41.38 15.24 -22.95
N SER A 375 -42.00 15.84 -23.97
CA SER A 375 -41.76 17.23 -24.40
C SER A 375 -42.00 18.27 -23.31
N GLU A 376 -42.85 17.97 -22.33
CA GLU A 376 -43.17 18.87 -21.21
C GLU A 376 -42.21 18.71 -20.02
N VAL A 377 -41.29 17.74 -20.08
CA VAL A 377 -40.41 17.37 -18.97
C VAL A 377 -38.95 17.51 -19.39
N TYR A 378 -38.22 18.38 -18.69
CA TYR A 378 -36.79 18.64 -18.91
C TYR A 378 -36.43 18.90 -20.39
N ASP A 379 -37.26 19.69 -21.07
CA ASP A 379 -37.13 20.06 -22.48
C ASP A 379 -37.14 18.87 -23.46
N GLY A 380 -37.83 17.77 -23.13
CA GLY A 380 -37.85 16.56 -23.95
C GLY A 380 -36.75 15.56 -23.63
N TYR A 381 -36.05 15.73 -22.50
CA TYR A 381 -34.89 14.92 -22.10
C TYR A 381 -35.05 14.44 -20.65
N LYS A 382 -36.02 13.51 -20.46
CA LYS A 382 -36.29 12.86 -19.18
C LYS A 382 -35.09 12.07 -18.63
N GLY A 383 -35.16 11.68 -17.36
CA GLY A 383 -34.12 10.86 -16.73
C GLY A 383 -33.89 9.55 -17.49
N ARG A 384 -32.63 9.27 -17.87
CA ARG A 384 -32.20 7.99 -18.45
C ARG A 384 -30.85 7.51 -17.92
N GLY A 385 -30.64 6.19 -17.94
CA GLY A 385 -29.40 5.53 -17.56
C GLY A 385 -29.19 5.44 -16.05
N LEU A 386 -27.97 5.05 -15.64
CA LEU A 386 -27.71 4.67 -14.24
C LEU A 386 -27.74 5.83 -13.24
N MET A 387 -27.53 7.07 -13.70
CA MET A 387 -27.60 8.29 -12.87
C MET A 387 -28.79 9.17 -13.27
N GLN A 388 -29.71 8.66 -14.10
CA GLN A 388 -30.90 9.39 -14.55
C GLN A 388 -30.57 10.79 -15.09
N ILE A 389 -29.67 10.89 -16.07
CA ILE A 389 -29.30 12.20 -16.62
C ILE A 389 -30.51 12.88 -17.27
N THR A 390 -30.70 14.16 -16.98
CA THR A 390 -31.83 14.99 -17.43
C THR A 390 -31.35 16.22 -18.20
N TYR A 391 -32.25 16.87 -18.93
CA TYR A 391 -32.01 18.06 -19.76
C TYR A 391 -31.12 17.83 -20.98
N LYS A 392 -31.47 18.53 -22.08
CA LYS A 392 -30.74 18.50 -23.36
C LYS A 392 -29.22 18.66 -23.20
N SER A 393 -28.80 19.61 -22.35
CA SER A 393 -27.37 19.92 -22.16
C SER A 393 -26.54 18.73 -21.67
N ASN A 394 -27.11 17.82 -20.86
CA ASN A 394 -26.37 16.66 -20.37
C ASN A 394 -26.27 15.56 -21.43
N TYR A 395 -27.34 15.36 -22.22
CA TYR A 395 -27.33 14.44 -23.36
C TYR A 395 -26.32 14.89 -24.43
N GLU A 396 -26.29 16.18 -24.75
CA GLU A 396 -25.27 16.77 -25.63
C GLU A 396 -23.86 16.63 -25.06
N GLY A 397 -23.69 16.92 -23.77
CA GLY A 397 -22.39 16.83 -23.09
C GLY A 397 -21.80 15.42 -23.12
N TYR A 398 -22.62 14.41 -22.81
CA TYR A 398 -22.20 13.01 -22.92
C TYR A 398 -21.89 12.62 -24.37
N GLY A 399 -22.75 12.99 -25.31
CA GLY A 399 -22.53 12.72 -26.73
C GLY A 399 -21.22 13.27 -27.25
N LYS A 400 -20.91 14.53 -26.95
CA LYS A 400 -19.62 15.16 -27.28
C LYS A 400 -18.43 14.41 -26.67
N ALA A 401 -18.54 13.97 -25.42
CA ALA A 401 -17.45 13.27 -24.73
C ALA A 401 -17.10 11.91 -25.34
N ILE A 402 -18.03 11.26 -26.03
CA ILE A 402 -17.80 9.96 -26.68
C ILE A 402 -17.93 10.00 -28.21
N ASN A 403 -18.04 11.19 -28.80
CA ASN A 403 -18.24 11.42 -30.23
C ASN A 403 -19.43 10.65 -30.83
N GLU A 404 -20.57 10.67 -30.13
CA GLU A 404 -21.85 10.09 -30.58
C GLU A 404 -23.01 11.08 -30.38
N ASN A 405 -24.14 10.91 -31.09
CA ASN A 405 -25.32 11.77 -30.98
C ASN A 405 -26.42 11.10 -30.13
N PHE A 406 -26.87 11.76 -29.05
CA PHE A 406 -27.97 11.33 -28.18
C PHE A 406 -29.16 12.31 -28.18
N LEU A 407 -29.31 13.12 -29.22
CA LEU A 407 -30.46 14.01 -29.39
C LEU A 407 -31.55 13.36 -30.25
N GLY A 408 -32.75 13.96 -30.21
CA GLY A 408 -33.88 13.50 -31.02
C GLY A 408 -34.29 12.07 -30.70
N ALA A 409 -34.33 11.20 -31.70
CA ALA A 409 -34.67 9.78 -31.51
C ALA A 409 -33.57 9.00 -30.76
N ASN A 410 -32.31 9.43 -30.84
CA ASN A 410 -31.18 8.68 -30.29
C ASN A 410 -31.09 8.72 -28.75
N LYS A 411 -31.84 9.61 -28.08
CA LYS A 411 -31.82 9.76 -26.62
C LYS A 411 -32.18 8.46 -25.88
N VAL A 412 -33.02 7.61 -26.49
CA VAL A 412 -33.45 6.31 -25.91
C VAL A 412 -32.30 5.30 -25.77
N ARG A 413 -31.22 5.48 -26.54
CA ARG A 413 -30.03 4.61 -26.48
C ARG A 413 -29.37 4.65 -25.11
N ILE A 414 -29.48 5.76 -24.37
CA ILE A 414 -28.96 5.88 -23.00
C ILE A 414 -29.67 4.92 -22.03
N ALA A 415 -30.93 4.58 -22.28
CA ALA A 415 -31.69 3.65 -21.46
C ALA A 415 -31.62 2.19 -21.95
N THR A 416 -31.42 1.98 -23.24
CA THR A 416 -31.53 0.66 -23.89
C THR A 416 -30.18 -0.01 -24.14
N GLU A 417 -29.10 0.76 -24.31
CA GLU A 417 -27.75 0.24 -24.49
C GLU A 417 -26.95 0.38 -23.19
N LYS A 418 -26.57 -0.74 -22.57
CA LYS A 418 -25.88 -0.76 -21.26
C LYS A 418 -24.61 0.09 -21.24
N LYS A 419 -23.79 0.03 -22.31
CA LYS A 419 -22.59 0.89 -22.45
C LYS A 419 -22.90 2.38 -22.29
N HIS A 420 -24.07 2.84 -22.74
CA HIS A 420 -24.49 4.24 -22.65
C HIS A 420 -25.23 4.54 -21.35
N ALA A 421 -25.98 3.59 -20.80
CA ALA A 421 -26.55 3.71 -19.47
C ALA A 421 -25.47 3.89 -18.39
N VAL A 422 -24.39 3.11 -18.47
CA VAL A 422 -23.24 3.22 -17.58
C VAL A 422 -22.36 4.41 -17.94
N GLY A 423 -22.01 4.57 -19.22
CA GLY A 423 -21.09 5.60 -19.68
C GLY A 423 -21.60 7.02 -19.40
N SER A 424 -22.89 7.27 -19.60
CA SER A 424 -23.50 8.58 -19.28
C SER A 424 -23.48 8.89 -17.78
N ALA A 425 -23.64 7.86 -16.93
CA ALA A 425 -23.55 7.99 -15.49
C ALA A 425 -22.13 8.31 -15.01
N VAL A 426 -21.12 7.60 -15.53
CA VAL A 426 -19.71 7.89 -15.19
C VAL A 426 -19.30 9.27 -15.74
N TRP A 427 -19.76 9.64 -16.94
CA TRP A 427 -19.54 10.98 -17.47
C TRP A 427 -20.15 12.05 -16.57
N TYR A 428 -21.41 11.88 -16.14
CA TYR A 428 -22.07 12.83 -15.24
C TYR A 428 -21.35 12.90 -13.89
N TRP A 429 -20.89 11.76 -13.35
CA TRP A 429 -20.11 11.72 -12.12
C TRP A 429 -18.87 12.61 -12.17
N LEU A 430 -18.17 12.62 -13.31
CA LEU A 430 -16.94 13.38 -13.52
C LEU A 430 -17.20 14.85 -13.92
N HIS A 431 -18.30 15.13 -14.61
CA HIS A 431 -18.53 16.42 -15.30
C HIS A 431 -19.83 17.13 -14.90
N SER A 432 -20.48 16.74 -13.79
CA SER A 432 -21.73 17.35 -13.37
C SER A 432 -21.59 18.88 -13.22
N LYS A 433 -22.70 19.62 -13.37
CA LYS A 433 -22.73 21.08 -13.15
C LYS A 433 -22.31 21.48 -11.73
N SER A 434 -22.34 20.54 -10.78
CA SER A 434 -21.91 20.75 -9.40
C SER A 434 -20.39 20.62 -9.21
N GLY A 435 -19.63 20.32 -10.28
CA GLY A 435 -18.25 19.83 -10.21
C GLY A 435 -18.21 18.30 -10.21
N GLY A 436 -17.05 17.72 -10.53
CA GLY A 436 -16.85 16.27 -10.44
C GLY A 436 -17.09 15.78 -9.01
N LEU A 437 -17.75 14.62 -8.87
CA LEU A 437 -18.12 14.05 -7.57
C LEU A 437 -16.99 13.26 -6.90
N THR A 438 -15.93 12.95 -7.65
CA THR A 438 -14.75 12.21 -7.20
C THR A 438 -14.14 12.76 -5.91
N PRO A 439 -13.90 14.07 -5.74
CA PRO A 439 -13.25 14.57 -4.51
C PRO A 439 -14.07 14.30 -3.25
N TYR A 440 -15.41 14.38 -3.34
CA TYR A 440 -16.31 14.12 -2.22
C TYR A 440 -16.34 12.64 -1.88
N ALA A 441 -16.47 11.78 -2.91
CA ALA A 441 -16.46 10.34 -2.71
C ALA A 441 -15.14 9.83 -2.12
N LEU A 442 -13.99 10.37 -2.57
CA LEU A 442 -12.68 10.00 -2.02
C LEU A 442 -12.50 10.44 -0.57
N ASN A 443 -13.23 11.45 -0.10
CA ASN A 443 -13.26 11.88 1.31
C ASN A 443 -14.35 11.17 2.14
N ASN A 444 -15.06 10.20 1.54
CA ASN A 444 -16.23 9.53 2.13
C ASN A 444 -17.37 10.52 2.52
N ASP A 445 -17.51 11.62 1.79
CA ASP A 445 -18.50 12.68 2.03
C ASP A 445 -19.83 12.35 1.33
N LEU A 446 -20.56 11.36 1.87
CA LEU A 446 -21.88 10.93 1.35
C LEU A 446 -22.92 12.08 1.39
N ILE A 447 -22.79 13.00 2.34
CA ILE A 447 -23.64 14.20 2.46
C ILE A 447 -23.52 15.04 1.20
N ALA A 448 -22.29 15.32 0.77
CA ALA A 448 -22.05 16.07 -0.46
C ALA A 448 -22.51 15.29 -1.69
N THR A 449 -22.10 14.04 -1.88
CA THR A 449 -22.47 13.29 -3.09
C THR A 449 -23.99 13.15 -3.23
N CYS A 450 -24.71 12.88 -2.14
CA CYS A 450 -26.18 12.75 -2.17
C CYS A 450 -26.86 14.09 -2.52
N SER A 451 -26.46 15.18 -1.86
CA SER A 451 -27.08 16.50 -2.09
C SER A 451 -26.82 17.02 -3.51
N LEU A 452 -25.65 16.74 -4.08
CA LEU A 452 -25.25 17.21 -5.41
C LEU A 452 -25.87 16.40 -6.55
N ILE A 453 -26.20 15.12 -6.34
CA ILE A 453 -26.86 14.28 -7.36
C ILE A 453 -28.36 14.60 -7.45
N ASN A 454 -29.08 14.57 -6.32
CA ASN A 454 -30.55 14.64 -6.33
C ASN A 454 -31.10 16.00 -5.86
N GLY A 455 -30.22 16.97 -5.56
CA GLY A 455 -30.65 18.27 -5.04
C GLY A 455 -31.41 18.15 -3.72
N GLY A 456 -30.89 17.34 -2.78
CA GLY A 456 -31.47 17.04 -1.46
C GLY A 456 -30.97 15.70 -0.90
N TYR A 457 -31.57 15.22 0.20
CA TYR A 457 -31.16 13.97 0.87
C TYR A 457 -32.21 12.85 0.74
N ASN A 458 -32.94 12.84 -0.38
CA ASN A 458 -33.86 11.75 -0.70
C ASN A 458 -33.08 10.46 -0.92
N GLY A 459 -33.52 9.39 -0.25
CA GLY A 459 -32.89 8.08 -0.33
C GLY A 459 -31.51 7.99 0.32
N PHE A 460 -31.15 8.93 1.19
CA PHE A 460 -29.86 8.97 1.86
C PHE A 460 -29.55 7.66 2.58
N ASP A 461 -30.46 7.13 3.40
CA ASP A 461 -30.17 5.90 4.17
C ASP A 461 -30.02 4.68 3.25
N ASP A 462 -30.74 4.64 2.13
CA ASP A 462 -30.62 3.53 1.16
C ASP A 462 -29.26 3.57 0.46
N ARG A 463 -28.79 4.77 0.08
CA ARG A 463 -27.43 4.97 -0.45
C ARG A 463 -26.37 4.62 0.59
N GLU A 464 -26.56 5.02 1.84
CA GLU A 464 -25.67 4.67 2.95
C GLU A 464 -25.57 3.14 3.10
N ASN A 465 -26.70 2.44 3.04
CA ASN A 465 -26.75 0.98 3.11
C ASN A 465 -26.01 0.33 1.95
N TYR A 466 -26.22 0.78 0.70
CA TYR A 466 -25.45 0.27 -0.44
C TYR A 466 -23.96 0.59 -0.31
N LEU A 467 -23.60 1.78 0.16
CA LEU A 467 -22.22 2.18 0.36
C LEU A 467 -21.54 1.29 1.39
N LYS A 468 -22.17 1.04 2.54
CA LYS A 468 -21.67 0.11 3.57
C LYS A 468 -21.42 -1.29 3.03
N ARG A 469 -22.37 -1.80 2.23
CA ARG A 469 -22.22 -3.09 1.54
C ARG A 469 -21.05 -3.09 0.57
N ALA A 470 -20.87 -2.01 -0.20
CA ALA A 470 -19.77 -1.86 -1.14
C ALA A 470 -18.41 -1.73 -0.46
N ILE A 471 -18.32 -0.96 0.64
CA ILE A 471 -17.12 -0.84 1.48
C ILE A 471 -16.67 -2.21 1.99
N SER A 472 -17.60 -3.01 2.49
CA SER A 472 -17.33 -4.38 2.94
C SER A 472 -16.97 -5.29 1.76
N ALA A 473 -17.74 -5.24 0.67
CA ALA A 473 -17.54 -6.09 -0.50
C ALA A 473 -16.16 -5.90 -1.13
N PHE A 474 -15.68 -4.66 -1.21
CA PHE A 474 -14.41 -4.30 -1.82
C PHE A 474 -13.25 -4.22 -0.83
N ASN A 475 -13.43 -4.72 0.39
CA ASN A 475 -12.41 -4.71 1.45
C ASN A 475 -11.70 -3.35 1.63
N ILE A 476 -12.47 -2.26 1.63
CA ILE A 476 -11.92 -0.90 1.57
C ILE A 476 -11.19 -0.51 2.87
N LYS A 477 -11.59 -1.08 4.01
CA LYS A 477 -10.93 -0.80 5.31
C LYS A 477 -9.46 -1.23 5.33
N GLU A 478 -9.12 -2.27 4.58
CA GLU A 478 -7.75 -2.79 4.44
C GLU A 478 -7.01 -2.17 3.23
N CYS A 479 -7.59 -1.16 2.58
CA CYS A 479 -7.00 -0.53 1.40
C CYS A 479 -5.72 0.24 1.75
N GLY A 480 -4.57 -0.28 1.31
CA GLY A 480 -3.26 0.37 1.50
C GLY A 480 -3.08 1.71 0.77
N TYR A 481 -4.01 2.07 -0.13
CA TYR A 481 -3.99 3.35 -0.84
C TYR A 481 -4.81 4.46 -0.16
N LEU A 482 -5.61 4.14 0.86
CA LEU A 482 -6.49 5.09 1.52
C LEU A 482 -5.82 5.74 2.73
N ASN A 483 -6.16 7.01 2.98
CA ASN A 483 -5.68 7.71 4.18
C ASN A 483 -6.35 7.13 5.43
N LYS A 484 -5.58 6.92 6.52
CA LYS A 484 -6.11 6.43 7.80
C LYS A 484 -7.27 7.27 8.35
N LYS A 485 -7.27 8.58 8.12
CA LYS A 485 -8.39 9.46 8.50
C LYS A 485 -9.68 9.10 7.76
N ILE A 486 -9.59 8.76 6.47
CA ILE A 486 -10.74 8.31 5.69
C ILE A 486 -11.18 6.92 6.16
N ILE A 487 -10.23 6.01 6.44
CA ILE A 487 -10.55 4.66 6.96
C ILE A 487 -11.38 4.75 8.25
N ALA A 488 -11.03 5.69 9.13
CA ALA A 488 -11.75 5.91 10.39
C ALA A 488 -13.22 6.36 10.20
N THR A 489 -13.61 6.88 9.03
CA THR A 489 -14.99 7.27 8.75
C THR A 489 -15.81 6.20 8.03
N LEU A 490 -15.20 5.08 7.61
CA LEU A 490 -15.85 4.06 6.74
C LEU A 490 -16.96 3.24 7.41
N ASP A 491 -17.05 3.26 8.75
CA ASP A 491 -18.21 2.69 9.47
C ASP A 491 -19.49 3.52 9.29
N SER A 492 -19.33 4.75 8.81
CA SER A 492 -20.39 5.72 8.53
C SER A 492 -20.01 6.47 7.25
N TYR A 493 -20.11 7.80 7.29
CA TYR A 493 -19.67 8.76 6.31
C TYR A 493 -19.03 9.95 7.05
N LEU A 494 -18.36 10.84 6.31
CA LEU A 494 -17.76 12.06 6.85
C LEU A 494 -18.79 12.86 7.66
N SER A 495 -18.38 13.36 8.82
CA SER A 495 -19.28 14.13 9.69
C SER A 495 -19.84 15.37 8.98
N PHE A 496 -21.03 15.83 9.37
CA PHE A 496 -21.66 17.00 8.74
C PHE A 496 -20.76 18.24 8.80
N GLU A 497 -20.12 18.48 9.95
CA GLU A 497 -19.23 19.62 10.17
C GLU A 497 -18.00 19.60 9.25
N GLU A 498 -17.47 18.41 8.94
CA GLU A 498 -16.34 18.23 8.03
C GLU A 498 -16.77 18.15 6.56
N SER A 499 -18.06 17.94 6.28
CA SER A 499 -18.60 17.89 4.93
C SER A 499 -18.40 19.21 4.19
N SER A 500 -18.09 19.11 2.91
CA SER A 500 -18.02 20.26 2.01
C SER A 500 -19.33 21.07 1.96
N ILE A 501 -20.46 20.45 2.31
CA ILE A 501 -21.77 21.10 2.41
C ILE A 501 -21.81 22.11 3.53
N ALA A 502 -21.42 21.72 4.76
CA ALA A 502 -21.37 22.65 5.89
C ALA A 502 -20.42 23.80 5.61
N GLN A 503 -19.34 23.57 4.87
CA GLN A 503 -18.36 24.61 4.56
C GLN A 503 -18.88 25.61 3.52
N ASN A 504 -19.58 25.15 2.48
CA ASN A 504 -19.74 25.94 1.25
C ASN A 504 -21.18 26.09 0.73
N LYS A 505 -22.16 25.35 1.26
CA LYS A 505 -23.51 25.27 0.68
C LYS A 505 -24.58 25.52 1.73
N SER A 506 -24.85 26.77 2.06
CA SER A 506 -25.86 27.14 3.08
C SER A 506 -27.26 26.61 2.77
N GLY A 507 -27.67 26.63 1.49
CA GLY A 507 -28.89 25.94 1.03
C GLY A 507 -28.94 24.49 1.45
N GLU A 508 -27.84 23.76 1.31
CA GLU A 508 -27.80 22.32 1.49
C GLU A 508 -27.61 21.96 2.97
N SER A 509 -27.01 22.85 3.76
CA SER A 509 -27.05 22.84 5.23
C SER A 509 -28.49 22.98 5.76
N PHE A 510 -29.28 23.90 5.18
CA PHE A 510 -30.71 23.99 5.52
C PHE A 510 -31.45 22.70 5.16
N GLY A 511 -31.15 22.14 3.99
CA GLY A 511 -31.64 20.83 3.58
C GLY A 511 -31.29 19.71 4.57
N TRP A 512 -30.07 19.71 5.11
CA TRP A 512 -29.64 18.70 6.10
C TRP A 512 -30.50 18.78 7.35
N GLY A 513 -30.79 20.00 7.81
CA GLY A 513 -31.76 20.27 8.86
C GLY A 513 -33.13 19.66 8.56
N LEU A 514 -33.71 20.00 7.41
CA LEU A 514 -35.04 19.54 6.99
C LEU A 514 -35.19 18.01 6.90
N TRP A 515 -34.17 17.30 6.42
CA TRP A 515 -34.23 15.84 6.26
C TRP A 515 -34.01 15.09 7.57
N ASN A 516 -33.22 15.64 8.50
CA ASN A 516 -32.99 15.05 9.81
C ASN A 516 -34.05 15.42 10.85
N ASP A 517 -34.83 16.48 10.63
CA ASP A 517 -35.83 16.99 11.57
C ASP A 517 -36.91 15.94 11.94
N PRO A 518 -37.02 15.52 13.22
CA PRO A 518 -38.01 14.55 13.70
C PRO A 518 -39.47 14.94 13.44
N LEU A 519 -39.79 16.23 13.39
CA LEU A 519 -41.14 16.72 13.08
C LEU A 519 -41.29 17.11 11.60
N GLY A 520 -40.21 17.01 10.81
CA GLY A 520 -40.17 17.36 9.40
C GLY A 520 -40.75 16.28 8.50
N LYS A 521 -41.44 16.69 7.42
CA LYS A 521 -42.11 15.78 6.47
C LYS A 521 -41.20 15.17 5.40
N LYS A 522 -39.93 15.59 5.31
CA LYS A 522 -38.99 15.10 4.30
C LYS A 522 -38.64 13.62 4.55
N LYS A 523 -38.55 12.82 3.49
CA LYS A 523 -38.34 11.37 3.56
C LYS A 523 -36.97 10.97 3.02
N GLY A 524 -36.51 9.77 3.36
CA GLY A 524 -35.28 9.17 2.85
C GLY A 524 -34.05 9.35 3.75
N LYS A 525 -34.21 9.98 4.91
CA LYS A 525 -33.23 10.03 6.00
C LYS A 525 -33.91 9.68 7.32
N ILE A 526 -33.35 8.76 8.09
CA ILE A 526 -33.76 8.47 9.46
C ILE A 526 -33.53 9.73 10.28
N LYS A 527 -34.58 10.16 10.98
CA LYS A 527 -34.59 11.42 11.73
C LYS A 527 -33.59 11.39 12.87
N ASN A 528 -32.86 12.48 13.02
CA ASN A 528 -31.88 12.66 14.07
C ASN A 528 -31.90 14.12 14.53
N LEU A 529 -32.27 14.32 15.79
CA LEU A 529 -32.43 15.64 16.39
C LEU A 529 -31.12 16.45 16.38
N ASN A 530 -29.99 15.82 16.70
CA ASN A 530 -28.69 16.49 16.74
C ASN A 530 -28.23 16.91 15.34
N GLU A 531 -28.37 16.04 14.35
CA GLU A 531 -28.06 16.36 12.95
C GLU A 531 -28.98 17.45 12.38
N ALA A 532 -30.25 17.46 12.79
CA ALA A 532 -31.17 18.54 12.42
C ALA A 532 -30.70 19.90 12.96
N LYS A 533 -30.32 19.95 14.25
CA LYS A 533 -29.78 21.15 14.89
C LYS A 533 -28.53 21.65 14.18
N LYS A 534 -27.57 20.77 13.90
CA LYS A 534 -26.34 21.11 13.16
C LYS A 534 -26.64 21.76 11.81
N GLY A 535 -27.56 21.18 11.03
CA GLY A 535 -27.95 21.72 9.73
C GLY A 535 -28.57 23.11 9.81
N TYR A 536 -29.53 23.31 10.70
CA TYR A 536 -30.19 24.61 10.89
C TYR A 536 -29.25 25.68 11.46
N MET A 537 -28.44 25.36 12.48
CA MET A 537 -27.46 26.27 13.07
C MET A 537 -26.46 26.73 12.01
N ARG A 538 -25.91 25.78 11.24
CA ARG A 538 -24.92 26.09 10.22
C ARG A 538 -25.51 26.93 9.10
N PHE A 539 -26.74 26.64 8.67
CA PHE A 539 -27.44 27.49 7.71
C PHE A 539 -27.56 28.94 8.20
N LEU A 540 -28.05 29.15 9.43
CA LEU A 540 -28.21 30.49 10.00
C LEU A 540 -26.88 31.23 10.09
N GLU A 541 -25.83 30.56 10.57
CA GLU A 541 -24.47 31.10 10.63
C GLU A 541 -23.99 31.60 9.27
N MET A 542 -24.05 30.75 8.24
CA MET A 542 -23.60 31.10 6.89
C MET A 542 -24.42 32.24 6.26
N THR A 543 -25.68 32.40 6.68
CA THR A 543 -26.53 33.47 6.15
C THR A 543 -26.30 34.84 6.77
N LYS A 544 -25.51 34.94 7.86
CA LYS A 544 -25.13 36.23 8.46
C LYS A 544 -24.22 37.04 7.54
N THR A 545 -23.40 36.37 6.74
CA THR A 545 -22.40 36.98 5.86
C THR A 545 -22.75 36.86 4.37
N THR A 546 -23.91 36.28 4.03
CA THR A 546 -24.29 36.00 2.64
C THR A 546 -25.63 36.64 2.26
N THR A 547 -25.62 37.57 1.31
CA THR A 547 -26.82 38.27 0.82
C THR A 547 -27.81 37.33 0.10
N PHE A 548 -27.29 36.36 -0.67
CA PHE A 548 -28.10 35.38 -1.40
C PHE A 548 -27.71 33.94 -1.02
N PRO A 549 -28.12 33.44 0.16
CA PRO A 549 -27.68 32.14 0.67
C PRO A 549 -28.07 30.97 -0.25
N PHE A 550 -29.13 31.12 -1.03
CA PHE A 550 -29.57 30.10 -1.99
C PHE A 550 -29.02 30.32 -3.42
N GLY A 551 -28.12 31.28 -3.59
CA GLY A 551 -27.65 31.74 -4.89
C GLY A 551 -28.70 32.56 -5.63
N THR A 552 -28.37 32.94 -6.87
CA THR A 552 -29.16 33.87 -7.68
C THR A 552 -29.58 33.26 -9.01
N LYS A 553 -30.69 33.75 -9.56
CA LYS A 553 -31.14 33.48 -10.94
C LYS A 553 -31.47 34.83 -11.61
N LYS A 554 -31.46 34.85 -12.94
CA LYS A 554 -31.97 36.00 -13.71
C LYS A 554 -33.44 35.77 -14.04
N GLU A 555 -34.28 36.76 -13.79
CA GLU A 555 -35.70 36.75 -14.10
C GLU A 555 -36.06 38.15 -14.63
N GLY A 556 -36.49 38.24 -15.90
CA GLY A 556 -36.75 39.54 -16.55
C GLY A 556 -35.56 40.50 -16.59
N GLY A 557 -34.32 40.00 -16.63
CA GLY A 557 -33.10 40.81 -16.59
C GLY A 557 -32.63 41.22 -15.19
N GLN A 558 -33.43 40.99 -14.14
CA GLN A 558 -33.06 41.28 -12.75
C GLN A 558 -32.46 40.06 -12.05
N ILE A 559 -31.53 40.29 -11.12
CA ILE A 559 -30.94 39.26 -10.28
C ILE A 559 -31.86 39.04 -9.07
N VAL A 560 -32.43 37.84 -8.95
CA VAL A 560 -33.31 37.47 -7.85
C VAL A 560 -32.76 36.25 -7.11
N SER A 561 -33.10 36.13 -5.82
CA SER A 561 -32.70 34.97 -5.01
C SER A 561 -33.40 33.70 -5.45
N ARG A 562 -32.68 32.58 -5.52
CA ARG A 562 -33.29 31.26 -5.77
C ARG A 562 -34.06 30.80 -4.54
N LYS A 563 -35.04 29.92 -4.75
CA LYS A 563 -35.66 29.13 -3.69
C LYS A 563 -34.91 27.80 -3.54
N ARG A 564 -34.86 27.25 -2.31
CA ARG A 564 -34.38 25.89 -2.04
C ARG A 564 -35.43 25.13 -1.24
N TYR A 565 -35.72 23.90 -1.67
CA TYR A 565 -36.69 23.00 -1.02
C TYR A 565 -38.10 23.58 -0.81
N GLY A 566 -38.49 24.58 -1.60
CA GLY A 566 -39.76 25.29 -1.49
C GLY A 566 -39.71 26.60 -0.69
N TYR A 567 -38.56 26.96 -0.11
CA TYR A 567 -38.41 28.12 0.75
C TYR A 567 -37.64 29.26 0.05
N THR A 568 -38.08 30.49 0.29
CA THR A 568 -37.21 31.67 0.10
C THR A 568 -36.16 31.72 1.21
N ALA A 569 -35.07 32.46 1.00
CA ALA A 569 -34.02 32.61 2.01
C ALA A 569 -34.58 33.10 3.37
N ASN A 570 -35.47 34.11 3.36
CA ASN A 570 -36.07 34.64 4.58
C ASN A 570 -37.00 33.63 5.26
N ALA A 571 -37.85 32.94 4.48
CA ALA A 571 -38.73 31.92 5.04
C ALA A 571 -37.93 30.76 5.66
N ALA A 572 -36.81 30.37 5.05
CA ALA A 572 -35.92 29.36 5.59
C ALA A 572 -35.25 29.81 6.90
N LYS A 573 -34.82 31.08 7.02
CA LYS A 573 -34.23 31.63 8.25
C LYS A 573 -35.22 31.55 9.42
N LEU A 574 -36.42 32.10 9.21
CA LEU A 574 -37.48 32.08 10.23
C LEU A 574 -37.86 30.65 10.62
N PHE A 575 -37.93 29.75 9.63
CA PHE A 575 -38.21 28.34 9.88
C PHE A 575 -37.11 27.68 10.72
N ALA A 576 -35.84 27.87 10.35
CA ALA A 576 -34.70 27.31 11.08
C ALA A 576 -34.60 27.83 12.52
N GLU A 577 -34.79 29.14 12.74
CA GLU A 577 -34.81 29.75 14.08
C GLU A 577 -35.94 29.19 14.94
N LYS A 578 -37.14 29.07 14.39
CA LYS A 578 -38.28 28.46 15.07
C LYS A 578 -37.97 27.02 15.45
N ARG A 579 -37.51 26.21 14.49
CA ARG A 579 -37.22 24.79 14.72
C ARG A 579 -36.10 24.58 15.74
N LEU A 580 -35.08 25.42 15.78
CA LEU A 580 -34.01 25.32 16.78
C LEU A 580 -34.49 25.57 18.21
N LYS A 581 -35.56 26.34 18.42
CA LYS A 581 -36.18 26.53 19.75
C LYS A 581 -37.03 25.34 20.17
N GLU A 582 -37.54 24.58 19.20
CA GLU A 582 -38.46 23.47 19.40
C GLU A 582 -37.76 22.09 19.44
N LEU A 583 -36.53 22.00 18.93
CA LEU A 583 -35.65 20.82 18.98
C LEU A 583 -34.75 20.92 20.20
#